data_AF-A0A4V5NBA4-F1
#
_entry.id   AF-A0A4V5NBA4-F1
#
_cell.length_a   1.000
_cell.length_b   1.000
_cell.length_c   1.000
_cell.angle_alpha   90.00
_cell.angle_beta   90.00
_cell.angle_gamma   90.00
#
_symmetry.space_group_name_H-M   'P 1'
#
loop_
_entity.id
_entity.type
_entity.pdbx_description
1 polymer ?
#
loop_
_entity_poly.entity_id
_entity_poly.type
_entity_poly.pdbx_seq_one_letter_code
_entity_poly.pdbx_strand_id
1 'polypeptide(L)'
;MALSLVLFGQRLLPKITTAMGISLMLLFFITTMVCAIMPSQTGAGYASSSFVWGDFQNLTGWESSGWVFMMGMLSGAYTIGTPDGVAHMCEEIPNPKKNIPLGILAQMTTGSISTFFFYIAIVSHETPRKRPLANETLTFR
;
A
#
# COMPACT_ATOMS: atom_id res chain seq x y z
N MET A 1 0.90 9.25 -41.85
CA MET A 1 0.98 8.24 -40.78
C MET A 1 1.27 8.87 -39.41
N ALA A 2 2.27 9.76 -39.28
CA ALA A 2 2.58 10.44 -38.02
C ALA A 2 1.40 11.28 -37.44
N LEU A 3 0.69 12.06 -38.28
CA LEU A 3 -0.47 12.87 -37.86
C LEU A 3 -1.64 12.04 -37.31
N SER A 4 -1.91 10.88 -37.91
CA SER A 4 -2.98 9.98 -37.46
C SER A 4 -2.65 9.36 -36.09
N LEU A 5 -1.37 9.05 -35.85
CA LEU A 5 -0.87 8.57 -34.55
C LEU A 5 -0.99 9.65 -33.46
N VAL A 6 -0.71 10.92 -33.80
CA VAL A 6 -0.85 12.04 -32.85
C VAL A 6 -2.33 12.31 -32.52
N LEU A 7 -3.21 12.37 -33.53
CA LEU A 7 -4.64 12.62 -33.34
C LEU A 7 -5.36 11.48 -32.59
N PHE A 8 -4.97 10.23 -32.86
CA PHE A 8 -5.55 9.07 -32.18
C PHE A 8 -4.93 8.86 -30.79
N GLY A 9 -3.62 9.08 -30.65
CA GLY A 9 -2.89 8.99 -29.39
C GLY A 9 -3.42 9.97 -28.34
N GLN A 10 -3.69 11.22 -28.72
CA GLN A 10 -4.23 12.25 -27.81
C GLN A 10 -5.60 11.89 -27.23
N ARG A 11 -6.45 11.15 -27.95
CA ARG A 11 -7.76 10.72 -27.45
C ARG A 11 -7.71 9.43 -26.63
N LEU A 12 -6.65 8.64 -26.80
CA LEU A 12 -6.48 7.36 -26.15
C LEU A 12 -5.73 7.48 -24.81
N LEU A 13 -4.75 8.38 -24.72
CA LEU A 13 -3.99 8.71 -23.51
C LEU A 13 -4.88 8.97 -22.26
N PRO A 14 -5.89 9.87 -22.30
CA PRO A 14 -6.74 10.14 -21.14
C PRO A 14 -7.66 8.96 -20.79
N LYS A 15 -8.07 8.16 -21.78
CA LYS A 15 -8.91 6.98 -21.55
C LYS A 15 -8.13 5.86 -20.89
N ILE A 16 -6.91 5.59 -21.35
CA ILE A 16 -6.04 4.56 -20.76
C ILE A 16 -5.66 4.93 -19.33
N THR A 17 -5.23 6.18 -19.09
CA THR A 17 -4.84 6.63 -17.74
C THR A 17 -6.00 6.58 -16.75
N THR A 18 -7.20 7.00 -17.16
CA THR A 18 -8.40 6.89 -16.31
C THR A 18 -8.81 5.44 -16.07
N ALA A 19 -8.76 4.58 -17.10
CA ALA A 19 -9.06 3.16 -16.96
C ALA A 19 -8.06 2.44 -16.04
N MET A 20 -6.77 2.78 -16.13
CA MET A 20 -5.73 2.28 -15.23
C MET A 20 -5.96 2.77 -13.79
N GLY A 21 -6.32 4.04 -13.60
CA GLY A 21 -6.66 4.56 -12.27
C GLY A 21 -7.83 3.80 -11.64
N ILE A 22 -8.90 3.58 -12.39
CA ILE A 22 -10.07 2.82 -11.92
C ILE A 22 -9.71 1.35 -11.64
N SER A 23 -8.94 0.70 -12.50
CA SER A 23 -8.55 -0.70 -12.31
C SER A 23 -7.67 -0.89 -11.08
N LEU A 24 -6.73 0.03 -10.82
CA LEU A 24 -5.88 -0.01 -9.63
C LEU A 24 -6.68 0.19 -8.34
N MET A 25 -7.64 1.12 -8.33
CA MET A 25 -8.53 1.32 -7.16
C MET A 25 -9.40 0.08 -6.89
N LEU A 26 -9.93 -0.56 -7.94
CA LEU A 26 -10.67 -1.81 -7.83
C LEU A 26 -9.82 -2.95 -7.28
N LEU A 27 -8.61 -3.14 -7.82
CA LEU A 27 -7.69 -4.16 -7.35
C LEU A 27 -7.33 -3.96 -5.87
N PHE A 28 -7.03 -2.72 -5.47
CA PHE A 28 -6.75 -2.39 -4.07
C PHE A 28 -7.93 -2.69 -3.14
N PHE A 29 -9.15 -2.37 -3.56
CA PHE A 29 -10.34 -2.68 -2.78
C PHE A 29 -10.57 -4.19 -2.64
N ILE A 30 -10.41 -4.94 -3.74
CA ILE A 30 -10.56 -6.39 -3.75
C ILE A 30 -9.49 -7.05 -2.87
N THR A 31 -8.22 -6.67 -2.98
CA THR A 31 -7.15 -7.24 -2.14
C THR A 31 -7.39 -6.95 -0.67
N THR A 32 -7.82 -5.74 -0.32
CA THR A 32 -8.16 -5.37 1.07
C THR A 32 -9.31 -6.23 1.61
N MET A 33 -10.38 -6.43 0.83
CA MET A 33 -11.50 -7.30 1.20
C MET A 33 -11.08 -8.77 1.35
N VAL A 34 -10.25 -9.28 0.44
CA VAL A 34 -9.74 -10.65 0.52
C VAL A 34 -8.90 -10.85 1.77
N CYS A 35 -7.98 -9.93 2.10
CA CYS A 35 -7.19 -9.98 3.32
C CYS A 35 -8.07 -9.93 4.59
N ALA A 36 -9.18 -9.17 4.57
CA ALA A 36 -10.09 -9.08 5.71
C ALA A 36 -10.98 -10.32 5.90
N ILE A 37 -11.39 -11.00 4.82
CA ILE A 37 -12.35 -12.13 4.86
C ILE A 37 -11.64 -13.49 5.01
N MET A 38 -10.43 -13.64 4.46
CA MET A 38 -9.68 -14.90 4.47
C MET A 38 -9.48 -15.54 5.86
N PRO A 39 -9.26 -14.79 6.97
CA PRO A 39 -9.10 -15.38 8.31
C PRO A 39 -10.32 -16.19 8.75
N SER A 40 -11.53 -15.78 8.33
CA SER A 40 -12.78 -16.48 8.65
C SER A 40 -12.90 -17.85 7.99
N GLN A 41 -12.21 -18.08 6.86
CA GLN A 41 -12.34 -19.31 6.07
C GLN A 41 -11.28 -20.36 6.47
N THR A 42 -10.15 -19.95 7.04
CA THR A 42 -9.04 -20.86 7.41
C THR A 42 -9.16 -21.42 8.84
N GLY A 43 -10.15 -20.98 9.63
CA GLY A 43 -10.39 -21.47 10.99
C GLY A 43 -9.36 -21.00 12.02
N ALA A 44 -8.38 -20.19 11.60
CA ALA A 44 -7.49 -19.43 12.46
C ALA A 44 -8.20 -18.10 12.77
N GLY A 45 -8.79 -17.97 13.95
CA GLY A 45 -9.52 -16.76 14.34
C GLY A 45 -8.67 -15.48 14.26
N TYR A 46 -9.31 -14.31 14.35
CA TYR A 46 -8.63 -13.01 14.32
C TYR A 46 -7.50 -12.91 15.34
N ALA A 47 -6.36 -12.34 14.93
CA ALA A 47 -5.21 -12.12 15.82
C ALA A 47 -5.60 -11.25 17.03
N SER A 48 -5.04 -11.57 18.21
CA SER A 48 -5.27 -10.81 19.45
C SER A 48 -4.83 -9.35 19.29
N SER A 49 -5.65 -8.40 19.77
CA SER A 49 -5.35 -6.97 19.70
C SER A 49 -3.99 -6.60 20.31
N SER A 50 -3.54 -7.34 21.33
CA SER A 50 -2.22 -7.16 21.94
C SER A 50 -1.06 -7.43 20.99
N PHE A 51 -1.22 -8.36 20.05
CA PHE A 51 -0.20 -8.70 19.05
C PHE A 51 -0.17 -7.66 17.93
N VAL A 52 -1.36 -7.23 17.46
CA VAL A 52 -1.52 -6.23 16.38
C VAL A 52 -0.82 -4.91 16.72
N TRP A 53 -0.90 -4.47 17.98
CA TRP A 53 -0.36 -3.18 18.42
C TRP A 53 0.98 -3.27 19.16
N GLY A 54 1.37 -4.46 19.61
CA GLY A 54 2.46 -4.62 20.57
C GLY A 54 3.68 -5.41 20.09
N ASP A 55 3.55 -6.24 19.05
CA ASP A 55 4.61 -7.20 18.71
C ASP A 55 5.25 -6.91 17.34
N PHE A 56 6.42 -6.27 17.36
CA PHE A 56 7.20 -6.01 16.14
C PHE A 56 8.20 -7.15 15.90
N GLN A 57 7.87 -8.06 14.99
CA GLN A 57 8.74 -9.20 14.65
C GLN A 57 9.71 -8.84 13.53
N ASN A 58 10.99 -8.75 13.85
CA ASN A 58 12.04 -8.58 12.86
C ASN A 58 12.39 -9.93 12.21
N LEU A 59 11.92 -10.14 10.98
CA LEU A 59 12.17 -11.35 10.18
C LEU A 59 13.35 -11.21 9.21
N THR A 60 14.02 -10.06 9.16
CA THR A 60 15.05 -9.75 8.15
C THR A 60 16.45 -10.25 8.53
N GLY A 61 16.65 -10.70 9.77
CA GLY A 61 17.95 -11.20 10.26
C GLY A 61 18.95 -10.10 10.67
N TRP A 62 18.53 -8.83 10.68
CA TRP A 62 19.35 -7.71 11.14
C TRP A 62 19.26 -7.55 12.67
N GLU A 63 20.38 -7.33 13.35
CA GLU A 63 20.40 -7.19 14.83
C GLU A 63 19.61 -5.98 15.35
N SER A 64 19.53 -4.90 14.57
CA SER A 64 18.79 -3.69 14.96
C SER A 64 17.39 -3.67 14.36
N SER A 65 16.39 -4.00 15.17
CA SER A 65 14.98 -3.84 14.83
C SER A 65 14.60 -2.38 14.51
N GLY A 66 15.31 -1.40 15.09
CA GLY A 66 15.08 0.02 14.81
C GLY A 66 15.47 0.42 13.38
N TRP A 67 16.54 -0.16 12.83
CA TRP A 67 16.95 0.09 11.45
C TRP A 67 15.94 -0.49 10.45
N VAL A 68 15.44 -1.69 10.72
CA VAL A 68 14.41 -2.35 9.90
C VAL A 68 13.11 -1.55 9.91
N PHE A 69 12.73 -0.99 11.07
CA PHE A 69 11.59 -0.09 11.17
C PHE A 69 11.76 1.17 10.31
N MET A 70 12.93 1.83 10.37
CA MET A 70 13.21 3.00 9.52
C MET A 70 13.17 2.68 8.03
N MET A 71 13.71 1.53 7.61
CA MET A 71 13.64 1.08 6.21
C MET A 71 12.19 0.81 5.77
N GLY A 72 11.35 0.26 6.65
CA GLY A 72 9.91 0.10 6.39
C GLY A 72 9.22 1.44 6.18
N MET A 73 9.48 2.42 7.05
CA MET A 73 8.93 3.78 6.91
C MET A 73 9.44 4.50 5.65
N LEU A 74 10.69 4.26 5.24
CA LEU A 74 11.28 4.85 4.03
C LEU A 74 10.48 4.50 2.78
N SER A 75 10.00 3.25 2.68
CA SER A 75 9.16 2.84 1.55
C SER A 75 7.85 3.63 1.48
N GLY A 76 7.25 3.97 2.62
CA GLY A 76 6.06 4.82 2.69
C GLY A 76 6.36 6.30 2.40
N ALA A 77 7.51 6.79 2.84
CA ALA A 77 7.95 8.16 2.56
C ALA A 77 8.15 8.42 1.06
N TYR A 78 8.62 7.43 0.29
CA TYR A 78 8.78 7.56 -1.17
C TYR A 78 7.46 7.85 -1.90
N THR A 79 6.33 7.35 -1.39
CA THR A 79 5.00 7.57 -1.99
C THR A 79 4.57 9.04 -1.96
N ILE A 80 5.14 9.85 -1.06
CA ILE A 80 4.86 11.30 -0.91
C ILE A 80 5.47 12.11 -2.08
N GLY A 81 6.37 11.54 -2.88
CA GLY A 81 6.99 12.20 -4.06
C GLY A 81 6.08 12.36 -5.28
N THR A 82 4.84 11.90 -5.21
CA THR A 82 3.84 11.99 -6.29
C THR A 82 3.23 13.36 -6.63
N PRO A 83 3.33 14.46 -5.84
CA PRO A 83 2.66 15.72 -6.17
C PRO A 83 3.35 16.51 -7.29
N ASP A 84 4.58 16.14 -7.67
CA ASP A 84 5.32 16.77 -8.77
C ASP A 84 4.56 16.73 -10.10
N GLY A 85 3.87 15.62 -10.39
CA GLY A 85 3.02 15.50 -11.57
C GLY A 85 1.85 16.50 -11.59
N VAL A 86 1.28 16.83 -10.43
CA VAL A 86 0.19 17.82 -10.31
C VAL A 86 0.73 19.24 -10.50
N ALA A 87 1.96 19.50 -10.05
CA ALA A 87 2.65 20.76 -10.30
C ALA A 87 2.94 20.97 -11.79
N HIS A 88 3.29 19.91 -12.54
CA HIS A 88 3.47 20.00 -13.98
C HIS A 88 2.17 20.28 -14.75
N MET A 89 1.01 19.89 -14.23
CA MET A 89 -0.30 20.16 -14.83
C MET A 89 -0.88 21.53 -14.43
N CYS A 90 -0.10 22.39 -13.76
CA CYS A 90 -0.59 23.66 -13.24
C CYS A 90 -1.10 24.65 -14.30
N GLU A 91 -0.64 24.54 -15.55
CA GLU A 91 -1.02 25.43 -16.66
C GLU A 91 -2.41 25.10 -17.24
N GLU A 92 -2.92 23.89 -17.01
CA GLU A 92 -4.21 23.43 -17.57
C GLU A 92 -5.39 23.54 -16.59
N ILE A 93 -5.11 23.85 -15.32
CA ILE A 93 -6.13 23.85 -14.25
C ILE A 93 -6.63 25.28 -14.00
N PRO A 94 -7.96 25.52 -13.98
CA PRO A 94 -8.50 26.82 -13.59
C PRO A 94 -8.14 27.14 -12.14
N ASN A 95 -7.59 28.32 -11.86
CA ASN A 95 -7.16 28.78 -10.52
C ASN A 95 -6.14 27.84 -9.81
N PRO A 96 -4.91 27.72 -10.34
CA PRO A 96 -3.89 26.80 -9.81
C PRO A 96 -3.49 27.09 -8.35
N LYS A 97 -3.51 28.36 -7.93
CA LYS A 97 -3.12 28.78 -6.56
C LYS A 97 -3.94 28.11 -5.44
N LYS A 98 -5.18 27.70 -5.70
CA LYS A 98 -6.05 27.04 -4.71
C LYS A 98 -6.26 25.55 -5.00
N ASN A 99 -6.38 25.18 -6.27
CA ASN A 99 -6.76 23.82 -6.65
C ASN A 99 -5.60 22.83 -6.58
N ILE A 100 -4.36 23.26 -6.85
CA ILE A 100 -3.16 22.41 -6.72
C ILE A 100 -2.94 21.96 -5.27
N PRO A 101 -2.86 22.86 -4.27
CA PRO A 101 -2.62 22.43 -2.89
C PRO A 101 -3.78 21.57 -2.35
N LEU A 102 -5.03 21.87 -2.73
CA LEU A 102 -6.18 21.07 -2.33
C LEU A 102 -6.15 19.67 -2.95
N GLY A 103 -5.75 19.55 -4.22
CA GLY A 103 -5.61 18.25 -4.90
C GLY A 103 -4.51 17.38 -4.27
N ILE A 104 -3.36 17.97 -3.95
CA ILE A 104 -2.27 17.27 -3.26
C ILE A 104 -2.73 16.78 -1.88
N LEU A 105 -3.42 17.62 -1.12
CA LEU A 105 -3.99 17.25 0.19
C LEU A 105 -5.02 16.12 0.06
N ALA A 106 -5.92 16.20 -0.92
CA ALA A 106 -6.92 15.16 -1.17
C ALA A 106 -6.27 13.81 -1.51
N GLN A 107 -5.21 13.82 -2.33
CA GLN A 107 -4.45 12.61 -2.67
C GLN A 107 -3.73 12.02 -1.45
N MET A 108 -3.04 12.85 -0.65
CA MET A 108 -2.32 12.39 0.53
C MET A 108 -3.27 11.82 1.59
N THR A 109 -4.40 12.48 1.82
CA THR A 109 -5.40 12.04 2.81
C THR A 109 -6.07 10.73 2.39
N THR A 110 -6.53 10.62 1.14
CA THR A 110 -7.13 9.38 0.64
C THR A 110 -6.15 8.21 0.61
N GLY A 111 -4.90 8.42 0.21
CA GLY A 111 -3.84 7.41 0.27
C GLY A 111 -3.55 6.95 1.69
N SER A 112 -3.35 7.88 2.62
CA SER A 112 -3.05 7.57 4.03
C SER A 112 -4.17 6.77 4.69
N ILE A 113 -5.43 7.18 4.49
CA ILE A 113 -6.60 6.49 5.06
C ILE A 113 -6.71 5.06 4.48
N SER A 114 -6.56 4.91 3.17
CA SER A 114 -6.67 3.62 2.50
C SER A 114 -5.59 2.64 2.97
N THR A 115 -4.35 3.11 3.03
CA THR A 115 -3.21 2.32 3.51
C THR A 115 -3.35 1.94 4.98
N PHE A 116 -3.89 2.83 5.83
CA PHE A 116 -4.13 2.53 7.24
C PHE A 116 -5.08 1.35 7.44
N PHE A 117 -6.23 1.34 6.74
CA PHE A 117 -7.17 0.22 6.80
C PHE A 117 -6.59 -1.08 6.25
N PHE A 118 -5.80 -0.99 5.17
CA PHE A 118 -5.12 -2.15 4.59
C PHE A 118 -4.10 -2.77 5.55
N TYR A 119 -3.30 -1.95 6.26
CA TYR A 119 -2.38 -2.46 7.28
C TYR A 119 -3.10 -3.20 8.40
N ILE A 120 -4.21 -2.64 8.90
CA ILE A 120 -5.03 -3.33 9.92
C ILE A 120 -5.53 -4.68 9.39
N ALA A 121 -6.02 -4.72 8.15
CA ALA A 121 -6.50 -5.96 7.55
C ALA A 121 -5.40 -7.03 7.45
N ILE A 122 -4.20 -6.67 6.99
CA ILE A 122 -3.06 -7.60 6.90
C ILE A 122 -2.63 -8.10 8.27
N VAL A 123 -2.43 -7.20 9.24
CA VAL A 123 -1.93 -7.60 10.56
C VAL A 123 -2.97 -8.44 11.30
N SER A 124 -4.27 -8.18 11.08
CA SER A 124 -5.35 -9.02 11.62
C SER A 124 -5.39 -10.44 11.01
N HIS A 125 -4.92 -10.57 9.77
CA HIS A 125 -4.83 -11.86 9.07
C HIS A 125 -3.64 -12.69 9.54
N GLU A 126 -2.53 -12.05 9.87
CA GLU A 126 -1.30 -12.73 10.30
C GLU A 126 -1.47 -13.29 11.72
N THR A 127 -2.16 -14.42 11.83
CA THR A 127 -2.28 -15.19 13.07
C THR A 127 -0.88 -15.63 13.51
N PRO A 128 -0.50 -15.52 14.80
CA PRO A 128 0.84 -15.88 15.25
C PRO A 128 1.15 -17.32 14.85
N ARG A 129 2.10 -17.48 13.93
CA ARG A 129 2.72 -18.78 13.66
C ARG A 129 3.49 -19.14 14.93
N LYS A 130 2.91 -19.98 15.79
CA LYS A 130 3.67 -20.67 16.84
C LYS A 130 4.85 -21.33 16.14
N ARG A 131 6.06 -20.77 16.26
CA ARG A 131 7.25 -21.47 15.81
C ARG A 131 7.41 -22.67 16.75
N PRO A 132 7.41 -23.92 16.27
CA PRO A 132 8.02 -24.99 17.03
C PRO A 132 9.53 -24.74 16.97
N LEU A 133 10.11 -24.18 18.04
CA LEU A 133 11.56 -24.17 18.22
C LEU A 133 11.90 -25.11 19.36
N ALA A 134 12.85 -26.01 19.08
CA ALA A 134 13.55 -26.93 19.97
C ALA A 134 12.97 -28.35 20.16
N ASN A 135 13.01 -29.21 19.14
CA ASN A 135 13.22 -30.65 19.38
C ASN A 135 14.05 -31.43 18.33
N GLU A 136 14.75 -30.78 17.39
CA GLU A 136 15.62 -31.49 16.41
C GLU A 136 17.13 -31.28 16.63
N THR A 137 17.57 -30.92 17.83
CA THR A 137 19.01 -30.79 18.16
C THR A 137 19.50 -31.62 19.34
N LEU A 138 18.69 -32.55 19.88
CA LEU A 138 19.09 -33.44 20.99
C LEU A 138 18.85 -34.94 20.76
N THR A 139 18.70 -35.40 19.50
CA THR A 139 18.53 -36.84 19.20
C THR A 139 19.39 -37.37 18.05
N PHE A 140 20.61 -36.84 17.83
CA PHE A 140 21.62 -37.63 17.12
C PHE A 140 22.97 -37.53 17.83
N ARG A 141 23.39 -38.72 18.27
CA ARG A 141 24.74 -39.09 18.71
C ARG A 141 25.78 -38.74 17.67
#